data_AF-A0A7U9S253-F1
#
_entry.id   AF-A0A7U9S253-F1
#
_cell.length_a   1.000
_cell.length_b   1.000
_cell.length_c   1.000
_cell.angle_alpha   90.00
_cell.angle_beta   90.00
_cell.angle_gamma   90.00
#
_symmetry.space_group_name_H-M   'P 1'
#
loop_
_entity.id
_entity.type
_entity.pdbx_description
1 polymer ?
#
loop_
_entity_poly.entity_id
_entity_poly.type
_entity_poly.pdbx_seq_one_letter_code
_entity_poly.pdbx_strand_id
1 'polypeptide(L)'
;MGLYIDDLEISYSAKNMLHELGFTMVSDLEGHDYISLIQKFPLKRHYVAAIIQELNSVGYLLPPENAVTIYDVSMSQRLLHILERNYILYLSQLSLCSKEELARMRNLGEQTMIELEQLCKAQGIELRSVQNIKENLASYQLPFRPIHYEGLYKYKIATFDELNKLTTHDLHMICQRNYTDTMKMYFILKDKGIIFQEWEDKYLFEVMSRKDSQTLDRRYRIYTVSQLCACAEILIVGMPPSILPSVKAVLEEYNIKN
;
A
#
# COMPACT_ATOMS: atom_id res chain seq x y z
N MET A 1 2.05 11.73 -27.80
CA MET A 1 2.26 10.27 -27.73
C MET A 1 2.98 10.05 -26.42
N GLY A 2 2.28 9.51 -25.41
CA GLY A 2 2.86 9.34 -24.08
C GLY A 2 3.78 8.12 -24.05
N LEU A 3 4.81 8.18 -23.22
CA LEU A 3 5.72 7.06 -22.98
C LEU A 3 5.07 6.09 -22.00
N TYR A 4 5.10 4.79 -22.27
CA TYR A 4 4.59 3.78 -21.34
C TYR A 4 5.64 3.40 -20.31
N ILE A 5 5.21 2.93 -19.13
CA ILE A 5 6.14 2.36 -18.13
C ILE A 5 6.95 1.19 -18.73
N ASP A 6 6.34 0.45 -19.66
CA ASP A 6 7.01 -0.67 -20.34
C ASP A 6 8.14 -0.25 -21.27
N ASP A 7 8.18 1.01 -21.70
CA ASP A 7 9.24 1.56 -22.53
C ASP A 7 10.48 1.99 -21.72
N LEU A 8 10.37 2.04 -20.38
CA LEU A 8 11.47 2.43 -19.51
C LEU A 8 12.57 1.37 -19.45
N GLU A 9 13.84 1.80 -19.41
CA GLU A 9 15.01 0.92 -19.17
C GLU A 9 15.18 0.57 -17.68
N ILE A 10 14.10 0.10 -17.05
CA ILE A 10 14.06 -0.39 -15.67
C ILE A 10 13.74 -1.89 -15.64
N SER A 11 13.98 -2.53 -14.51
CA SER A 11 13.76 -3.96 -14.32
C SER A 11 12.29 -4.34 -14.53
N TYR A 12 12.07 -5.57 -15.02
CA TYR A 12 10.73 -6.16 -15.13
C TYR A 12 9.98 -6.14 -13.79
N SER A 13 10.69 -6.36 -12.68
CA SER A 13 10.13 -6.25 -11.34
C SER A 13 9.62 -4.85 -11.00
N ALA A 14 10.36 -3.80 -11.38
CA ALA A 14 9.93 -2.43 -11.16
C ALA A 14 8.69 -2.09 -12.00
N LYS A 15 8.68 -2.49 -13.28
CA LYS A 15 7.51 -2.32 -14.18
C LYS A 15 6.25 -2.97 -13.62
N ASN A 16 6.33 -4.25 -13.25
CA ASN A 16 5.18 -4.95 -12.69
C ASN A 16 4.66 -4.31 -11.41
N MET A 17 5.55 -3.82 -10.54
CA MET A 17 5.14 -3.14 -9.32
C MET A 17 4.47 -1.79 -9.58
N LEU A 18 4.92 -1.06 -10.60
CA LEU A 18 4.31 0.18 -11.04
C LEU A 18 2.90 -0.07 -11.59
N HIS A 19 2.75 -1.08 -12.45
CA HIS A 19 1.44 -1.53 -12.95
C HIS A 19 0.50 -1.98 -11.81
N GLU A 20 1.02 -2.72 -10.82
CA GLU A 20 0.23 -3.11 -9.63
C GLU A 20 -0.32 -1.92 -8.85
N LEU A 21 0.30 -0.75 -8.97
CA LEU A 21 -0.12 0.50 -8.33
C LEU A 21 -0.92 1.41 -9.27
N GLY A 22 -1.26 0.94 -10.47
CA GLY A 22 -2.01 1.69 -11.47
C GLY A 22 -1.17 2.67 -12.29
N PHE A 23 0.17 2.62 -12.20
CA PHE A 23 1.03 3.42 -13.08
C PHE A 23 1.22 2.67 -14.41
N THR A 24 0.60 3.16 -15.47
CA THR A 24 0.66 2.55 -16.81
C THR A 24 1.44 3.42 -17.79
N MET A 25 1.39 4.74 -17.61
CA MET A 25 2.11 5.74 -18.38
C MET A 25 3.16 6.43 -17.53
N VAL A 26 4.24 6.90 -18.15
CA VAL A 26 5.25 7.71 -17.46
C VAL A 26 4.68 9.02 -16.93
N SER A 27 3.69 9.59 -17.62
CA SER A 27 2.96 10.76 -17.14
C SER A 27 2.27 10.53 -15.79
N ASP A 28 1.95 9.27 -15.45
CA ASP A 28 1.34 8.94 -14.16
C ASP A 28 2.33 9.14 -13.00
N LEU A 29 3.63 9.21 -13.28
CA LEU A 29 4.68 9.55 -12.31
C LEU A 29 4.86 11.06 -12.12
N GLU A 30 4.30 11.90 -12.99
CA GLU A 30 4.43 13.35 -12.87
C GLU A 30 3.75 13.85 -11.59
N GLY A 31 4.46 14.67 -10.82
CA GLY A 31 3.98 15.15 -9.51
C GLY A 31 4.19 14.17 -8.36
N HIS A 32 4.73 12.98 -8.61
CA HIS A 32 5.17 12.07 -7.56
C HIS A 32 6.65 12.28 -7.20
N ASP A 33 6.89 12.48 -5.92
CA ASP A 33 8.22 12.42 -5.31
C ASP A 33 8.42 11.07 -4.57
N TYR A 34 9.58 10.92 -3.95
CA TYR A 34 9.92 9.75 -3.15
C TYR A 34 8.90 9.48 -2.03
N ILE A 35 8.38 10.55 -1.40
CA ILE A 35 7.51 10.45 -0.22
C ILE A 35 6.13 9.95 -0.62
N SER A 36 5.54 10.56 -1.64
CA SER A 36 4.25 10.18 -2.20
C SER A 36 4.29 8.79 -2.82
N LEU A 37 5.41 8.40 -3.45
CA LEU A 37 5.60 7.02 -3.88
C LEU A 37 5.62 6.08 -2.68
N ILE A 38 6.43 6.32 -1.63
CA ILE A 38 6.46 5.44 -0.44
C ILE A 38 5.08 5.28 0.20
N GLN A 39 4.23 6.31 0.17
CA GLN A 39 2.86 6.22 0.66
C GLN A 39 2.00 5.27 -0.20
N LYS A 40 2.17 5.28 -1.53
CA LYS A 40 1.45 4.39 -2.45
C LYS A 40 2.00 2.96 -2.43
N PHE A 41 3.30 2.78 -2.19
CA PHE A 41 3.90 1.45 -2.17
C PHE A 41 3.61 0.72 -0.84
N PRO A 42 2.90 -0.41 -0.86
CA PRO A 42 2.64 -1.25 0.31
C PRO A 42 3.86 -2.09 0.75
N LEU A 43 5.01 -1.84 0.12
CA LEU A 43 6.14 -2.74 0.14
C LEU A 43 7.03 -2.43 1.33
N LYS A 44 7.87 -3.42 1.67
CA LYS A 44 9.00 -3.16 2.54
C LYS A 44 9.85 -2.06 1.90
N ARG A 45 10.30 -1.09 2.71
CA ARG A 45 11.00 0.11 2.25
C ARG A 45 12.19 -0.16 1.31
N HIS A 46 12.84 -1.32 1.43
CA HIS A 46 13.91 -1.72 0.51
C HIS A 46 13.46 -1.92 -0.94
N TYR A 47 12.28 -2.50 -1.17
CA TYR A 47 11.77 -2.66 -2.54
C TYR A 47 11.42 -1.31 -3.13
N VAL A 48 10.80 -0.43 -2.33
CA VAL A 48 10.47 0.93 -2.77
C VAL A 48 11.74 1.71 -3.11
N ALA A 49 12.76 1.61 -2.24
CA ALA A 49 14.05 2.25 -2.48
C ALA A 49 14.73 1.74 -3.76
N ALA A 50 14.64 0.45 -4.07
CA ALA A 50 15.18 -0.11 -5.31
C ALA A 50 14.45 0.44 -6.55
N ILE A 51 13.12 0.44 -6.55
CA ILE A 51 12.31 1.00 -7.65
C ILE A 51 12.63 2.49 -7.85
N ILE A 52 12.69 3.24 -6.75
CA ILE A 52 13.05 4.66 -6.76
C ILE A 52 14.45 4.85 -7.35
N GLN A 53 15.46 4.07 -6.94
CA GLN A 53 16.81 4.15 -7.49
C GLN A 53 16.84 3.91 -8.99
N GLU A 54 16.10 2.91 -9.48
CA GLU A 54 15.94 2.66 -10.91
C GLU A 54 15.31 3.87 -11.61
N LEU A 55 14.18 4.39 -11.11
CA LEU A 55 13.49 5.56 -11.67
C LEU A 55 14.35 6.84 -11.67
N ASN A 56 15.19 7.05 -10.66
CA ASN A 56 16.13 8.16 -10.66
C ASN A 56 17.20 8.02 -11.75
N SER A 57 17.70 6.79 -11.96
CA SER A 57 18.77 6.53 -12.92
C SER A 57 18.36 6.85 -14.36
N VAL A 58 17.07 6.68 -14.65
CA VAL A 58 16.44 7.01 -15.94
C VAL A 58 15.83 8.42 -15.96
N GLY A 59 15.94 9.18 -14.87
CA GLY A 59 15.56 10.60 -14.81
C GLY A 59 14.06 10.89 -14.60
N TYR A 60 13.27 9.92 -14.14
CA TYR A 60 11.82 10.05 -13.98
C TYR A 60 11.36 10.35 -12.54
N LEU A 61 12.27 10.34 -11.56
CA LEU A 61 11.97 10.81 -10.22
C LEU A 61 12.92 11.92 -9.80
N LEU A 62 12.36 13.02 -9.31
CA LEU A 62 13.13 14.10 -8.71
C LEU A 62 13.27 13.86 -7.21
N PRO A 63 14.42 14.20 -6.60
CA PRO A 63 14.50 14.29 -5.14
C PRO A 63 13.41 15.25 -4.65
N PRO A 64 12.77 14.98 -3.49
CA PRO A 64 11.70 15.84 -3.02
C PRO A 64 12.21 17.28 -2.83
N GLU A 65 11.46 18.27 -3.32
CA GLU A 65 11.85 19.67 -3.24
C GLU A 65 12.10 20.07 -1.78
N ASN A 66 13.25 20.70 -1.49
CA ASN A 66 13.68 21.09 -0.15
C ASN A 66 13.88 19.93 0.85
N ALA A 67 14.05 18.69 0.38
CA ALA A 67 14.26 17.56 1.26
C ALA A 67 15.67 17.50 1.84
N VAL A 68 15.74 17.57 3.17
CA VAL A 68 16.98 17.42 3.92
C VAL A 68 17.40 15.96 3.93
N THR A 69 18.55 15.65 3.33
CA THR A 69 19.12 14.31 3.34
C THR A 69 19.66 13.96 4.73
N ILE A 70 19.72 12.67 5.07
CA ILE A 70 20.34 12.21 6.33
C ILE A 70 21.86 12.45 6.37
N TYR A 71 22.50 12.71 5.22
CA TYR A 71 23.94 12.94 5.11
C TYR A 71 24.32 14.40 5.37
N ASP A 72 23.39 15.33 5.16
CA ASP A 72 23.62 16.76 5.34
C ASP A 72 23.33 17.24 6.77
N VAL A 73 22.94 16.34 7.68
CA VAL A 73 22.52 16.68 9.04
C VAL A 73 23.42 16.02 10.07
N SER A 74 23.89 16.83 11.02
CA SER A 74 24.67 16.33 12.15
C SER A 74 23.81 15.42 13.03
N MET A 75 24.19 14.15 13.12
CA MET A 75 23.58 13.16 14.00
C MET A 75 24.61 12.10 14.40
N SER A 76 24.27 11.27 15.39
CA SER A 76 25.11 10.16 15.81
C SER A 76 25.23 9.11 14.70
N GLN A 77 26.41 8.48 14.61
CA GLN A 77 26.63 7.38 13.68
C GLN A 77 25.62 6.24 13.88
N ARG A 78 25.16 6.06 15.13
CA ARG A 78 24.14 5.09 15.47
C ARG A 78 22.81 5.42 14.80
N LEU A 79 22.35 6.67 14.90
CA LEU A 79 21.11 7.10 14.28
C LEU A 79 21.22 7.00 12.75
N LEU A 80 22.32 7.49 12.17
CA LEU A 80 22.57 7.41 10.72
C LEU A 80 22.45 5.98 10.21
N HIS A 81 23.16 5.02 10.81
CA HIS A 81 23.10 3.62 10.42
C HIS A 81 21.70 2.99 10.58
N ILE A 82 20.92 3.42 11.57
CA ILE A 82 19.54 2.94 11.74
C ILE A 82 18.67 3.46 10.59
N LEU A 83 18.79 4.73 10.22
CA LEU A 83 18.03 5.32 9.11
C LEU A 83 18.39 4.65 7.78
N GLU A 84 19.69 4.49 7.49
CA GLU A 84 20.18 3.80 6.28
C GLU A 84 19.64 2.37 6.16
N ARG A 85 19.74 1.60 7.25
CA ARG A 85 19.25 0.22 7.29
C ARG A 85 17.74 0.12 7.05
N ASN A 86 16.99 1.16 7.40
CA ASN A 86 15.55 1.26 7.19
C ASN A 86 15.19 2.03 5.92
N TYR A 87 16.15 2.31 5.03
CA TYR A 87 15.95 2.98 3.74
C TYR A 87 15.29 4.36 3.89
N ILE A 88 15.63 5.06 4.97
CA ILE A 88 15.31 6.47 5.19
C ILE A 88 16.52 7.28 4.74
N LEU A 89 16.40 7.94 3.59
CA LEU A 89 17.42 8.79 2.98
C LEU A 89 17.14 10.29 3.20
N TYR A 90 15.87 10.65 3.45
CA TYR A 90 15.40 12.00 3.69
C TYR A 90 14.64 12.06 5.01
N LEU A 91 14.86 13.12 5.79
CA LEU A 91 14.19 13.26 7.08
C LEU A 91 12.67 13.34 6.94
N SER A 92 12.15 13.91 5.85
CA SER A 92 10.70 13.99 5.58
C SER A 92 10.01 12.61 5.55
N GLN A 93 10.71 11.52 5.24
CA GLN A 93 10.17 10.15 5.30
C GLN A 93 9.77 9.75 6.72
N LEU A 94 10.37 10.36 7.75
CA LEU A 94 10.04 10.08 9.14
C LEU A 94 8.60 10.47 9.49
N SER A 95 8.01 11.44 8.78
CA SER A 95 6.58 11.78 8.94
C SER A 95 5.64 10.63 8.59
N LEU A 96 6.08 9.71 7.72
CA LEU A 96 5.34 8.50 7.33
C LEU A 96 5.45 7.37 8.36
N CYS A 97 6.32 7.54 9.36
CA CYS A 97 6.57 6.56 10.41
C CYS A 97 5.86 7.02 11.68
N SER A 98 5.03 6.15 12.27
CA SER A 98 4.55 6.43 13.61
C SER A 98 5.68 6.29 14.63
N LYS A 99 5.51 6.87 15.82
CA LYS A 99 6.44 6.64 16.95
C LYS A 99 6.59 5.14 17.27
N GLU A 100 5.52 4.37 17.16
CA GLU A 100 5.51 2.93 17.38
C GLU A 100 6.27 2.14 16.29
N GLU A 101 6.23 2.57 15.04
CA GLU A 101 7.04 2.00 13.96
C GLU A 101 8.52 2.31 14.17
N LEU A 102 8.85 3.56 14.52
CA LEU A 102 10.22 3.98 14.82
C LEU A 102 10.78 3.19 16.01
N ALA A 103 10.06 3.09 17.12
CA ALA A 103 10.49 2.37 18.32
C ALA A 103 10.76 0.87 18.08
N ARG A 104 10.17 0.28 17.03
CA ARG A 104 10.41 -1.12 16.63
C ARG A 104 11.67 -1.29 15.77
N MET A 105 12.32 -0.21 15.34
CA MET A 105 13.56 -0.28 14.58
C MET A 105 14.67 -0.88 15.43
N ARG A 106 15.33 -1.90 14.86
CA ARG A 106 16.41 -2.59 15.55
C ARG A 106 17.53 -1.60 15.93
N ASN A 107 17.95 -1.67 17.19
CA ASN A 107 18.97 -0.81 17.80
C ASN A 107 18.53 0.65 18.03
N LEU A 108 17.27 1.01 17.85
CA LEU A 108 16.78 2.32 18.29
C LEU A 108 16.49 2.27 19.80
N GLY A 109 17.44 2.75 20.61
CA GLY A 109 17.28 2.87 22.06
C GLY A 109 16.66 4.22 22.43
N GLU A 110 16.28 4.39 23.69
CA GLU A 110 15.64 5.61 24.21
C GLU A 110 16.44 6.89 23.89
N GLN A 111 17.75 6.89 24.14
CA GLN A 111 18.62 8.04 23.84
C GLN A 111 18.65 8.38 22.35
N THR A 112 18.68 7.36 21.48
CA THR A 112 18.66 7.57 20.03
C THR A 112 17.28 8.02 19.54
N MET A 113 16.20 7.60 20.20
CA MET A 113 14.85 8.09 19.92
C MET A 113 14.71 9.58 20.31
N ILE A 114 15.26 9.98 21.46
CA ILE A 114 15.27 11.40 21.89
C ILE A 114 16.03 12.25 20.88
N GLU A 115 17.21 11.79 20.43
CA GLU A 115 17.99 12.46 19.37
C GLU A 115 17.17 12.60 18.08
N LEU A 116 16.51 11.54 17.63
CA LEU A 116 15.65 11.55 16.45
C LEU A 116 14.48 12.54 16.58
N GLU A 117 13.81 12.57 17.73
CA GLU A 117 12.72 13.51 17.99
C GLU A 117 13.19 14.97 17.98
N GLN A 118 14.37 15.26 18.54
CA GLN A 118 14.98 16.59 18.51
C GLN A 118 15.33 17.02 17.09
N LEU A 119 15.89 16.10 16.29
CA LEU A 119 16.18 16.32 14.87
C LEU A 119 14.92 16.62 14.07
N CYS A 120 13.88 15.80 14.22
CA CYS A 120 12.60 16.04 13.57
C CYS A 120 12.02 17.40 13.95
N LYS A 121 12.03 17.74 15.25
CA LYS A 121 11.54 19.03 15.74
C LYS A 121 12.31 20.22 15.15
N ALA A 122 13.63 20.12 15.06
CA ALA A 122 14.47 21.16 14.45
C ALA A 122 14.16 21.38 12.97
N GLN A 123 13.67 20.35 12.28
CA GLN A 123 13.30 20.37 10.86
C GLN A 123 11.79 20.58 10.63
N GLY A 124 11.02 20.89 11.69
CA GLY A 124 9.56 21.08 11.58
C GLY A 124 8.78 19.79 11.27
N ILE A 125 9.37 18.63 11.48
CA ILE A 125 8.76 17.32 11.23
C ILE A 125 8.08 16.85 12.52
N GLU A 126 6.78 16.62 12.44
CA GLU A 126 5.98 16.14 13.56
C GLU A 126 5.90 14.61 13.55
N LEU A 127 6.44 13.97 14.60
CA LEU A 127 6.30 12.52 14.80
C LEU A 127 5.06 12.25 15.65
N ARG A 128 4.08 11.55 15.06
CA ARG A 128 2.81 11.23 15.71
C ARG A 128 2.72 9.75 16.08
N SER A 129 1.92 9.46 17.10
CA SER A 129 1.63 8.10 17.55
C SER A 129 0.34 7.60 16.92
N VAL A 130 0.24 6.29 16.69
CA VAL A 130 -1.02 5.65 16.26
C VAL A 130 -2.08 5.59 17.38
N GLN A 131 -1.74 6.00 18.60
CA GLN A 131 -2.62 5.91 19.76
C GLN A 131 -3.93 6.70 19.58
N ASN A 132 -3.86 7.89 18.98
CA ASN A 132 -5.04 8.69 18.67
C ASN A 132 -6.00 7.93 17.73
N ILE A 133 -5.47 7.23 16.72
CA ILE A 133 -6.25 6.40 15.80
C ILE A 133 -6.92 5.25 16.56
N LYS A 134 -6.19 4.59 17.47
CA LYS A 134 -6.75 3.51 18.30
C LYS A 134 -7.90 4.00 19.18
N GLU A 135 -7.75 5.17 19.79
CA GLU A 135 -8.75 5.77 20.66
C GLU A 135 -10.01 6.16 19.89
N ASN A 136 -9.86 6.82 18.73
CA ASN A 136 -10.98 7.20 17.88
C ASN A 136 -11.77 6.01 17.34
N LEU A 137 -11.10 4.85 17.16
CA LEU A 137 -11.71 3.64 16.60
C LEU A 137 -12.15 2.62 17.66
N ALA A 138 -11.85 2.86 18.94
CA ALA A 138 -12.09 1.90 20.03
C ALA A 138 -13.57 1.53 20.17
N SER A 139 -14.48 2.50 20.01
CA SER A 139 -15.94 2.31 20.13
C SER A 139 -16.50 1.35 19.07
N TYR A 140 -15.82 1.20 17.93
CA TYR A 140 -16.28 0.39 16.81
C TYR A 140 -15.90 -1.09 16.93
N GLN A 141 -15.04 -1.46 17.89
CA GLN A 141 -14.61 -2.84 18.16
C GLN A 141 -14.09 -3.56 16.90
N LEU A 142 -13.32 -2.85 16.08
CA LEU A 142 -12.74 -3.39 14.85
C LEU A 142 -11.62 -4.38 15.20
N PRO A 143 -11.46 -5.49 14.45
CA PRO A 143 -10.40 -6.47 14.69
C PRO A 143 -9.05 -5.99 14.14
N PHE A 144 -8.70 -4.73 14.40
CA PHE A 144 -7.44 -4.14 13.96
C PHE A 144 -6.27 -4.61 14.83
N ARG A 145 -5.23 -5.09 14.14
CA ARG A 145 -3.94 -5.46 14.71
C ARG A 145 -3.00 -4.25 14.63
N PRO A 146 -1.87 -4.22 15.37
CA PRO A 146 -0.91 -3.11 15.31
C PRO A 146 -0.54 -2.69 13.88
N ILE A 147 -0.35 -3.65 12.98
CA ILE A 147 -0.01 -3.39 11.57
C ILE A 147 -1.11 -2.64 10.80
N HIS A 148 -2.39 -2.84 11.14
CA HIS A 148 -3.50 -2.13 10.48
C HIS A 148 -3.51 -0.66 10.89
N TYR A 149 -3.23 -0.36 12.17
CA TYR A 149 -3.11 1.02 12.64
C TYR A 149 -1.94 1.77 11.99
N GLU A 150 -0.82 1.09 11.72
CA GLU A 150 0.28 1.66 10.93
C GLU A 150 -0.14 1.94 9.47
N GLY A 151 -0.95 1.05 8.88
CA GLY A 151 -1.53 1.27 7.56
C GLY A 151 -2.41 2.53 7.56
N LEU A 152 -3.36 2.62 8.49
CA LEU A 152 -4.24 3.78 8.63
C LEU A 152 -3.45 5.08 8.83
N TYR A 153 -2.39 5.04 9.64
CA TYR A 153 -1.49 6.17 9.83
C TYR A 153 -0.88 6.66 8.51
N LYS A 154 -0.37 5.74 7.68
CA LYS A 154 0.24 6.05 6.37
C LYS A 154 -0.76 6.64 5.39
N TYR A 155 -2.00 6.15 5.41
CA TYR A 155 -3.11 6.67 4.64
C TYR A 155 -3.76 7.92 5.25
N LYS A 156 -3.20 8.45 6.35
CA LYS A 156 -3.69 9.64 7.07
C LYS A 156 -5.16 9.50 7.50
N ILE A 157 -5.56 8.28 7.89
CA ILE A 157 -6.88 7.97 8.41
C ILE A 157 -6.82 7.98 9.93
N ALA A 158 -7.52 8.93 10.55
CA ALA A 158 -7.56 9.10 11.99
C ALA A 158 -8.93 8.79 12.61
N THR A 159 -10.02 8.93 11.86
CA THR A 159 -11.39 8.69 12.36
C THR A 159 -12.12 7.61 11.57
N PHE A 160 -13.25 7.15 12.09
CA PHE A 160 -14.05 6.11 11.44
C PHE A 160 -14.63 6.59 10.09
N ASP A 161 -15.14 7.82 10.04
CA ASP A 161 -15.75 8.36 8.81
C ASP A 161 -14.73 8.53 7.68
N GLU A 162 -13.46 8.76 8.02
CA GLU A 162 -12.39 8.86 7.04
C GLU A 162 -12.11 7.54 6.31
N LEU A 163 -12.55 6.39 6.85
CA LEU A 163 -12.46 5.11 6.14
C LEU A 163 -13.26 5.12 4.82
N ASN A 164 -14.26 5.99 4.66
CA ASN A 164 -14.98 6.17 3.39
C ASN A 164 -14.12 6.81 2.28
N LYS A 165 -12.95 7.34 2.63
CA LYS A 165 -11.98 7.85 1.64
C LYS A 165 -11.17 6.73 0.99
N LEU A 166 -11.20 5.52 1.56
CA LEU A 166 -10.42 4.39 1.08
C LEU A 166 -11.15 3.70 -0.06
N THR A 167 -10.38 3.18 -1.01
CA THR A 167 -10.82 2.13 -1.93
C THR A 167 -10.68 0.75 -1.26
N THR A 168 -11.29 -0.28 -1.87
CA THR A 168 -11.04 -1.67 -1.45
C THR A 168 -9.57 -2.06 -1.64
N HIS A 169 -8.90 -1.49 -2.65
CA HIS A 169 -7.46 -1.70 -2.85
C HIS A 169 -6.64 -1.11 -1.69
N ASP A 170 -6.93 0.11 -1.23
CA ASP A 170 -6.23 0.69 -0.08
C ASP A 170 -6.39 -0.16 1.18
N LEU A 171 -7.60 -0.70 1.40
CA LEU A 171 -7.83 -1.65 2.48
C LEU A 171 -6.95 -2.91 2.33
N HIS A 172 -6.80 -3.43 1.11
CA HIS A 172 -5.90 -4.54 0.82
C HIS A 172 -4.45 -4.22 1.18
N MET A 173 -4.02 -2.98 0.94
CA MET A 173 -2.67 -2.51 1.27
C MET A 173 -2.47 -2.41 2.78
N ILE A 174 -3.45 -1.86 3.50
CA ILE A 174 -3.46 -1.80 4.97
C ILE A 174 -3.40 -3.22 5.56
N CYS A 175 -4.09 -4.17 4.95
CA CYS A 175 -4.05 -5.59 5.30
C CYS A 175 -2.80 -6.34 4.77
N GLN A 176 -1.75 -5.63 4.36
CA GLN A 176 -0.47 -6.20 3.91
C GLN A 176 -0.62 -7.20 2.75
N ARG A 177 -1.51 -6.89 1.80
CA ARG A 177 -1.86 -7.75 0.66
C ARG A 177 -2.41 -9.13 1.07
N ASN A 178 -2.89 -9.29 2.30
CA ASN A 178 -3.52 -10.53 2.74
C ASN A 178 -4.98 -10.55 2.29
N TYR A 179 -5.28 -11.28 1.23
CA TYR A 179 -6.63 -11.35 0.64
C TYR A 179 -7.70 -11.78 1.65
N THR A 180 -7.44 -12.82 2.44
CA THR A 180 -8.40 -13.31 3.44
C THR A 180 -8.66 -12.27 4.54
N ASP A 181 -7.64 -11.58 5.02
CA ASP A 181 -7.77 -10.53 6.04
C ASP A 181 -8.51 -9.31 5.48
N THR A 182 -8.18 -8.92 4.25
CA THR A 182 -8.83 -7.83 3.51
C THR A 182 -10.33 -8.09 3.37
N MET A 183 -10.70 -9.25 2.84
CA MET A 183 -12.10 -9.64 2.68
C MET A 183 -12.83 -9.69 4.03
N LYS A 184 -12.19 -10.16 5.10
CA LYS A 184 -12.79 -10.14 6.45
C LYS A 184 -13.07 -8.72 6.91
N MET A 185 -12.09 -7.84 6.79
CA MET A 185 -12.22 -6.45 7.20
C MET A 185 -13.23 -5.69 6.35
N TYR A 186 -13.25 -5.92 5.04
CA TYR A 186 -14.17 -5.30 4.08
C TYR A 186 -15.63 -5.51 4.50
N PHE A 187 -16.03 -6.76 4.74
CA PHE A 187 -17.40 -7.05 5.16
C PHE A 187 -17.73 -6.45 6.54
N ILE A 188 -16.80 -6.51 7.51
CA ILE A 188 -17.03 -5.91 8.85
C ILE A 188 -17.23 -4.39 8.75
N LEU A 189 -16.47 -3.71 7.90
CA LEU A 189 -16.58 -2.26 7.70
C LEU A 189 -17.85 -1.90 6.94
N LYS A 190 -18.22 -2.66 5.91
CA LYS A 190 -19.50 -2.52 5.20
C LYS A 190 -20.71 -2.71 6.13
N ASP A 191 -20.69 -3.73 6.99
CA ASP A 191 -21.75 -3.98 7.98
C ASP A 191 -21.89 -2.84 8.99
N LYS A 192 -20.82 -2.05 9.19
CA LYS A 192 -20.81 -0.86 10.05
C LYS A 192 -21.07 0.44 9.27
N GLY A 193 -21.45 0.36 8.00
CA GLY A 193 -21.86 1.51 7.20
C GLY A 193 -20.75 2.20 6.40
N ILE A 194 -19.55 1.63 6.32
CA ILE A 194 -18.49 2.17 5.46
C ILE A 194 -18.81 1.87 3.98
N ILE A 195 -18.68 2.91 3.17
CA ILE A 195 -18.78 2.86 1.71
C ILE A 195 -17.38 3.17 1.17
N PHE A 196 -16.74 2.15 0.62
CA PHE A 196 -15.45 2.30 -0.07
C PHE A 196 -15.63 3.04 -1.40
N GLN A 197 -14.63 3.82 -1.78
CA GLN A 197 -14.55 4.42 -3.11
C GLN A 197 -14.33 3.35 -4.17
N GLU A 198 -14.78 3.64 -5.40
CA GLU A 198 -14.54 2.77 -6.55
C GLU A 198 -13.03 2.69 -6.85
N TRP A 199 -12.60 1.53 -7.35
CA TRP A 199 -11.25 1.26 -7.81
C TRP A 199 -11.33 0.48 -9.13
N GLU A 200 -10.31 0.62 -9.97
CA GLU A 200 -10.31 0.13 -11.35
C GLU A 200 -10.52 -1.39 -11.46
N ASP A 201 -9.89 -2.18 -10.58
CA ASP A 201 -9.99 -3.64 -10.59
C ASP A 201 -10.63 -4.19 -9.32
N LYS A 202 -11.92 -4.51 -9.41
CA LYS A 202 -12.68 -5.04 -8.26
C LYS A 202 -12.14 -6.37 -7.79
N TYR A 203 -12.07 -6.55 -6.48
CA TYR A 203 -11.82 -7.86 -5.89
C TYR A 203 -13.06 -8.74 -6.04
N LEU A 204 -12.84 -10.04 -6.20
CA LEU A 204 -13.92 -10.98 -6.43
C LEU A 204 -14.93 -11.00 -5.26
N PHE A 205 -14.48 -10.83 -4.02
CA PHE A 205 -15.40 -10.76 -2.88
C PHE A 205 -16.35 -9.55 -2.91
N GLU A 206 -16.12 -8.56 -3.78
CA GLU A 206 -17.01 -7.41 -3.97
C GLU A 206 -18.18 -7.72 -4.90
N VAL A 207 -17.99 -8.65 -5.85
CA VAL A 207 -18.93 -8.93 -6.95
C VAL A 207 -19.55 -10.34 -6.89
N MET A 208 -19.02 -11.23 -6.04
CA MET A 208 -19.57 -12.58 -5.85
C MET A 208 -19.57 -12.99 -4.38
N SER A 209 -20.17 -14.16 -4.10
CA SER A 209 -20.31 -14.66 -2.74
C SER A 209 -18.95 -14.85 -2.06
N ARG A 210 -18.92 -14.68 -0.72
CA ARG A 210 -17.73 -14.93 0.10
C ARG A 210 -17.19 -16.36 -0.07
N LYS A 211 -18.08 -17.34 -0.30
CA LYS A 211 -17.71 -18.74 -0.46
C LYS A 211 -17.01 -18.99 -1.80
N ASP A 212 -17.51 -18.40 -2.87
CA ASP A 212 -16.97 -18.60 -4.22
C ASP A 212 -15.63 -17.86 -4.37
N SER A 213 -15.57 -16.61 -3.91
CA SER A 213 -14.33 -15.83 -3.86
C SER A 213 -13.23 -16.51 -3.02
N GLN A 214 -13.56 -17.11 -1.87
CA GLN A 214 -12.62 -17.93 -1.10
C GLN A 214 -12.15 -19.19 -1.85
N THR A 215 -13.02 -19.79 -2.65
CA THR A 215 -12.67 -20.97 -3.44
C THR A 215 -11.68 -20.59 -4.54
N LEU A 216 -11.90 -19.45 -5.20
CA LEU A 216 -11.02 -18.90 -6.24
C LEU A 216 -9.65 -18.52 -5.69
N ASP A 217 -9.58 -17.85 -4.54
CA ASP A 217 -8.31 -17.59 -3.83
C ASP A 217 -7.57 -18.90 -3.52
N ARG A 218 -8.22 -19.81 -2.79
CA ARG A 218 -7.53 -20.99 -2.23
C ARG A 218 -7.07 -21.99 -3.29
N ARG A 219 -7.85 -22.20 -4.34
CA ARG A 219 -7.58 -23.22 -5.35
C ARG A 219 -6.87 -22.68 -6.58
N TYR A 220 -7.12 -21.43 -6.94
CA TYR A 220 -6.70 -20.86 -8.22
C TYR A 220 -5.84 -19.59 -8.08
N ARG A 221 -5.73 -19.02 -6.88
CA ARG A 221 -4.98 -17.77 -6.63
C ARG A 221 -5.48 -16.59 -7.47
N ILE A 222 -6.79 -16.57 -7.73
CA ILE A 222 -7.48 -15.49 -8.44
C ILE A 222 -8.19 -14.63 -7.39
N TYR A 223 -7.93 -13.32 -7.42
CA TYR A 223 -8.38 -12.37 -6.41
C TYR A 223 -9.23 -11.24 -6.98
N THR A 224 -9.01 -10.87 -8.24
CA THR A 224 -9.68 -9.73 -8.89
C THR A 224 -10.44 -10.15 -10.15
N VAL A 225 -11.31 -9.25 -10.62
CA VAL A 225 -12.06 -9.44 -11.85
C VAL A 225 -11.12 -9.52 -13.05
N SER A 226 -10.14 -8.64 -13.16
CA SER A 226 -9.19 -8.65 -14.29
C SER A 226 -8.38 -9.95 -14.34
N GLN A 227 -7.97 -10.49 -13.19
CA GLN A 227 -7.31 -11.80 -13.12
C GLN A 227 -8.24 -12.94 -13.58
N LEU A 228 -9.52 -12.87 -13.23
CA LEU A 228 -10.50 -13.87 -13.67
C LEU A 228 -10.76 -13.77 -15.17
N CYS A 229 -10.89 -12.57 -15.73
CA CYS A 229 -11.07 -12.35 -17.17
C CYS A 229 -9.83 -12.78 -17.99
N ALA A 230 -8.63 -12.63 -17.44
CA ALA A 230 -7.39 -13.09 -18.05
C ALA A 230 -7.16 -14.62 -17.93
N CYS A 231 -8.00 -15.35 -17.19
CA CYS A 231 -7.84 -16.80 -17.04
C CYS A 231 -8.16 -17.53 -18.34
N ALA A 232 -7.27 -18.46 -18.74
CA ALA A 232 -7.50 -19.33 -19.88
C ALA A 232 -8.81 -20.13 -19.71
N GLU A 233 -9.62 -20.20 -20.76
CA GLU A 233 -10.92 -20.89 -20.74
C GLU A 233 -10.82 -22.33 -20.21
N ILE A 234 -9.74 -23.04 -20.51
CA ILE A 234 -9.51 -24.41 -20.05
C ILE A 234 -9.44 -24.52 -18.52
N LEU A 235 -8.90 -23.51 -17.83
CA LEU A 235 -8.85 -23.45 -16.37
C LEU A 235 -10.25 -23.20 -15.81
N ILE A 236 -11.04 -22.36 -16.47
CA ILE A 236 -12.42 -22.06 -16.09
C ILE A 236 -13.29 -23.31 -16.23
N VAL A 237 -13.21 -24.02 -17.36
CA VAL A 237 -13.97 -25.26 -17.59
C VAL A 237 -13.63 -26.35 -16.56
N GLY A 238 -12.39 -26.37 -16.05
CA GLY A 238 -11.95 -27.29 -15.00
C GLY A 238 -12.41 -26.93 -13.58
N MET A 239 -13.14 -25.83 -13.38
CA MET A 239 -13.59 -25.40 -12.05
C MET A 239 -14.76 -26.25 -11.53
N PRO A 240 -14.94 -26.36 -10.19
CA PRO A 240 -16.07 -27.05 -9.59
C PRO A 240 -17.42 -26.55 -10.14
N PRO A 241 -18.35 -27.45 -10.49
CA PRO A 241 -19.67 -27.07 -10.99
C PRO A 241 -20.44 -26.11 -10.08
N SER A 242 -20.14 -26.13 -8.77
CA SER A 242 -20.79 -25.25 -7.79
C SER A 242 -20.39 -23.77 -7.94
N ILE A 243 -19.22 -23.46 -8.48
CA ILE A 243 -18.74 -22.07 -8.62
C ILE A 243 -18.85 -21.55 -10.06
N LEU A 244 -18.99 -22.44 -11.05
CA LEU A 244 -19.10 -22.07 -12.47
C LEU A 244 -20.21 -21.05 -12.76
N PRO A 245 -21.43 -21.13 -12.17
CA PRO A 245 -22.45 -20.11 -12.41
C PRO A 245 -21.99 -18.71 -11.98
N SER A 246 -21.41 -18.59 -10.78
CA SER A 246 -20.89 -17.31 -10.26
C SER A 246 -19.75 -16.77 -11.13
N VAL A 247 -18.83 -17.65 -11.57
CA VAL A 247 -17.72 -17.26 -12.46
C VAL A 247 -18.22 -16.77 -13.80
N LYS A 248 -19.16 -17.49 -14.43
CA LYS A 248 -19.75 -17.09 -15.71
C LYS A 248 -20.49 -15.77 -15.62
N ALA A 249 -21.25 -15.55 -14.54
CA ALA A 249 -21.95 -14.27 -14.33
C ALA A 249 -20.99 -13.08 -14.28
N VAL A 250 -19.86 -13.21 -13.56
CA VAL A 250 -18.83 -12.15 -13.52
C VAL A 250 -18.18 -11.98 -14.90
N LEU A 251 -17.85 -13.06 -15.61
CA LEU A 251 -17.28 -12.95 -16.95
C LEU A 251 -18.27 -12.30 -17.93
N GLU A 252 -19.55 -12.57 -17.84
CA GLU A 252 -20.58 -11.95 -18.70
C GLU A 252 -20.78 -10.46 -18.38
N GLU A 253 -20.73 -10.07 -17.11
CA GLU A 253 -20.88 -8.69 -16.66
C GLU A 253 -19.65 -7.82 -17.01
N TYR A 254 -18.45 -8.39 -16.89
CA TYR A 254 -17.18 -7.64 -17.00
C TYR A 254 -16.39 -7.90 -18.29
N ASN A 255 -16.74 -8.90 -19.12
CA ASN A 255 -16.27 -8.97 -20.51
C ASN A 255 -17.27 -8.30 -21.45
N ILE A 256 -17.09 -7.00 -21.67
CA ILE A 256 -17.50 -6.42 -22.96
C ILE A 256 -16.52 -6.99 -23.99
N LYS A 257 -17.04 -7.76 -24.96
CA LYS A 257 -16.33 -8.11 -26.19
C LYS A 257 -15.57 -6.87 -26.69
N ASN A 258 -14.24 -6.95 -26.71
CA ASN A 258 -13.40 -6.81 -27.89
C ASN A 258 -11.93 -7.09 -27.53
#